data_AF-C6H3T2-F1
#
_entry.id   AF-C6H3T2-F1
#
_cell.length_a   1.000
_cell.length_b   1.000
_cell.length_c   1.000
_cell.angle_alpha   90.00
_cell.angle_beta   90.00
_cell.angle_gamma   90.00
#
_symmetry.space_group_name_H-M   'P 1'
#
loop_
_entity.id
_entity.type
_entity.pdbx_description
1 polymer ?
#
loop_
_entity_poly.entity_id
_entity_poly.type
_entity_poly.pdbx_seq_one_letter_code
_entity_poly.pdbx_strand_id
1 'polypeptide(L)'
;MKSIPRIPITFNARTFLGLTGVRAPIPSRYIHSSAAKAAVAHPINVRGPPPKPPAPSPEFVERIERRKKQSDLIQQGNVADSGRGSASSKPLKRRFWKDVHVKEVDDGYQIFLDSRAVRTPAKKILTIPASKPHLAHAIALEWDLLVSAQQALKQHLIPLTSLTARAQDIAVEDAAGQNTIRNQITKATMRYLDTDTLLSWAPKSIHDPDVHDLNGEEKSEKSLRDLQIRTARPIIDFLTAKVWPGIEIRPALEENSIMPTPQLPLTKEVIRGWIYGLPAYELAGLERGVLASRSLLVAARFVIEWSEQFRHLQPEERREFGIEQAAAASTLEVTWQTDKWGEVEDTHDVDREDVRRQLGSVVLLVGGEQR
;
A
#
# COMPACT_ATOMS: atom_id res chain seq x y z
N MET A 1 -55.21 15.63 -16.88
CA MET A 1 -55.85 14.36 -17.28
C MET A 1 -55.46 13.27 -16.30
N LYS A 2 -56.47 12.64 -15.71
CA LYS A 2 -56.53 11.37 -14.95
C LYS A 2 -55.72 11.23 -13.65
N SER A 3 -56.44 11.27 -12.52
CA SER A 3 -56.00 10.79 -11.20
C SER A 3 -55.97 9.26 -11.15
N ILE A 4 -54.92 8.69 -10.58
CA ILE A 4 -54.82 7.26 -10.28
C ILE A 4 -55.18 7.06 -8.79
N PRO A 5 -56.08 6.14 -8.42
CA PRO A 5 -56.52 5.93 -7.05
C PRO A 5 -55.48 5.13 -6.24
N ARG A 6 -55.28 5.50 -4.97
CA ARG A 6 -54.48 4.73 -4.00
C ARG A 6 -55.33 3.59 -3.42
N ILE A 7 -54.81 2.36 -3.50
CA ILE A 7 -55.37 1.16 -2.88
C ILE A 7 -55.00 1.17 -1.39
N PRO A 8 -55.93 0.95 -0.44
CA PRO A 8 -55.60 0.79 0.97
C PRO A 8 -55.17 -0.66 1.26
N ILE A 9 -53.98 -0.85 1.83
CA ILE A 9 -53.54 -2.15 2.36
C ILE A 9 -54.00 -2.24 3.81
N THR A 10 -55.02 -3.03 4.06
CA THR A 10 -55.47 -3.44 5.40
C THR A 10 -54.60 -4.61 5.88
N PHE A 11 -53.82 -4.41 6.95
CA PHE A 11 -53.17 -5.51 7.66
C PHE A 11 -54.18 -6.22 8.56
N ASN A 12 -54.55 -7.45 8.20
CA ASN A 12 -55.29 -8.36 9.07
C ASN A 12 -54.36 -8.91 10.15
N ALA A 13 -54.65 -8.61 11.42
CA ALA A 13 -54.04 -9.30 12.55
C ALA A 13 -54.60 -10.72 12.64
N ARG A 14 -53.77 -11.75 12.37
CA ARG A 14 -54.10 -13.14 12.70
C ARG A 14 -53.78 -13.41 14.16
N THR A 15 -54.81 -13.73 14.91
CA THR A 15 -54.82 -14.28 16.26
C THR A 15 -54.10 -15.63 16.27
N PHE A 16 -53.02 -15.76 17.04
CA PHE A 16 -52.44 -17.06 17.40
C PHE A 16 -52.95 -17.46 18.79
N LEU A 17 -53.70 -18.55 18.83
CA LEU A 17 -54.08 -19.26 20.05
C LEU A 17 -52.86 -19.97 20.65
N GLY A 18 -52.89 -20.07 21.98
CA GLY A 18 -51.75 -20.38 22.83
C GLY A 18 -51.27 -21.82 22.83
N LEU A 19 -50.02 -21.96 23.26
CA LEU A 19 -49.51 -23.09 24.03
C LEU A 19 -48.70 -22.52 25.20
N THR A 20 -49.15 -22.85 26.40
CA THR A 20 -48.59 -22.42 27.69
C THR A 20 -47.30 -23.19 27.98
N GLY A 21 -46.16 -22.53 27.82
CA GLY A 21 -44.88 -22.94 28.38
C GLY A 21 -44.36 -21.83 29.29
N VAL A 22 -44.40 -22.05 30.60
CA VAL A 22 -43.87 -21.11 31.60
C VAL A 22 -42.35 -21.10 31.49
N ARG A 23 -41.79 -20.03 30.91
CA ARG A 23 -40.34 -19.75 30.94
C ARG A 23 -40.14 -18.58 31.89
N ALA A 24 -39.52 -18.83 33.04
CA ALA A 24 -39.16 -17.78 33.99
C ALA A 24 -38.16 -16.81 33.34
N PRO A 25 -38.36 -15.48 33.43
CA PRO A 25 -37.41 -14.51 32.88
C PRO A 25 -36.16 -14.43 33.77
N ILE A 26 -35.00 -14.62 33.17
CA ILE A 26 -33.70 -14.28 33.75
C ILE A 26 -33.65 -12.74 33.86
N PRO A 27 -33.32 -12.14 35.03
CA PRO A 27 -33.26 -10.70 35.14
C PRO A 27 -32.04 -10.16 34.40
N SER A 28 -32.25 -9.58 33.23
CA SER A 28 -31.26 -8.73 32.57
C SER A 28 -31.09 -7.45 33.38
N ARG A 29 -29.89 -7.24 33.95
CA ARG A 29 -29.53 -5.95 34.53
C ARG A 29 -29.21 -4.98 33.38
N TYR A 30 -30.11 -4.04 33.12
CA TYR A 30 -29.88 -2.93 32.22
C TYR A 30 -28.92 -1.93 32.87
N ILE A 31 -27.78 -1.64 32.21
CA ILE A 31 -26.73 -0.75 32.75
C ILE A 31 -27.03 0.74 32.46
N HIS A 32 -28.16 1.08 31.83
CA HIS A 32 -28.55 2.47 31.61
C HIS A 32 -30.07 2.68 31.76
N SER A 33 -30.45 3.79 32.40
CA SER A 33 -31.83 4.21 32.67
C SER A 33 -32.38 5.23 31.65
N SER A 34 -31.68 5.44 30.54
CA SER A 34 -32.14 6.32 29.46
C SER A 34 -33.04 5.57 28.48
N ALA A 35 -34.21 6.13 28.20
CA ALA A 35 -35.13 5.60 27.20
C ALA A 35 -34.47 5.60 25.80
N ALA A 36 -34.41 4.45 25.14
CA ALA A 36 -33.94 4.35 23.77
C ALA A 36 -34.90 5.12 22.85
N LYS A 37 -34.46 6.26 22.30
CA LYS A 37 -35.16 6.96 21.22
C LYS A 37 -34.66 6.41 19.89
N ALA A 38 -35.56 5.85 19.08
CA ALA A 38 -35.25 5.51 17.70
C ALA A 38 -34.99 6.79 16.88
N ALA A 39 -34.02 6.73 15.96
CA ALA A 39 -33.72 7.83 15.05
C ALA A 39 -34.86 8.00 14.03
N VAL A 40 -35.39 9.22 13.93
CA VAL A 40 -36.39 9.58 12.91
C VAL A 40 -35.65 9.87 11.61
N ALA A 41 -35.78 8.96 10.63
CA ALA A 41 -35.24 9.19 9.29
C ALA A 41 -36.10 10.22 8.56
N HIS A 42 -35.59 11.45 8.39
CA HIS A 42 -36.21 12.43 7.52
C HIS A 42 -35.94 12.10 6.05
N PRO A 43 -36.90 12.31 5.13
CA PRO A 43 -36.70 12.09 3.71
C PRO A 43 -35.61 13.02 3.16
N ILE A 44 -34.70 12.47 2.34
CA ILE A 44 -33.57 13.20 1.75
C ILE A 44 -34.09 14.16 0.68
N ASN A 45 -34.45 15.36 1.11
CA ASN A 45 -34.72 16.50 0.22
C ASN A 45 -33.45 17.35 0.10
N VAL A 46 -32.40 16.83 -0.54
CA VAL A 46 -31.20 17.62 -0.84
C VAL A 46 -31.23 18.02 -2.32
N ARG A 47 -31.95 19.11 -2.61
CA ARG A 47 -31.61 19.98 -3.74
C ARG A 47 -30.75 21.11 -3.20
N GLY A 48 -29.46 20.86 -3.12
CA GLY A 48 -28.46 21.87 -2.78
C GLY A 48 -27.19 21.59 -3.59
N PRO A 49 -26.40 22.63 -3.94
CA PRO A 49 -25.12 22.43 -4.59
C PRO A 49 -24.24 21.49 -3.73
N PRO A 50 -23.37 20.69 -4.37
CA PRO A 50 -22.55 19.72 -3.68
C PRO A 50 -21.79 20.37 -2.51
N PRO A 51 -21.64 19.68 -1.38
CA PRO A 51 -20.94 20.22 -0.22
C PRO A 51 -19.52 20.61 -0.62
N LYS A 52 -19.03 21.71 -0.03
CA LYS A 52 -17.66 22.16 -0.27
C LYS A 52 -16.68 21.05 0.12
N PRO A 53 -15.53 20.95 -0.56
CA PRO A 53 -14.49 19.99 -0.21
C PRO A 53 -14.17 20.07 1.29
N PRO A 54 -13.96 18.92 1.95
CA PRO A 54 -13.63 18.91 3.38
C PRO A 54 -12.37 19.73 3.62
N ALA A 55 -12.43 20.60 4.63
CA ALA A 55 -11.27 21.36 5.05
C ALA A 55 -10.21 20.40 5.62
N PRO A 56 -8.91 20.62 5.35
CA PRO A 56 -7.85 19.81 5.94
C PRO A 56 -7.94 19.83 7.46
N SER A 57 -7.59 18.70 8.09
CA SER A 57 -7.65 18.59 9.55
C SER A 57 -6.78 19.66 10.23
N PRO A 58 -7.18 20.18 11.41
CA PRO A 58 -6.41 21.18 12.13
C PRO A 58 -4.96 20.75 12.38
N GLU A 59 -4.73 19.47 12.67
CA GLU A 59 -3.39 18.89 12.85
C GLU A 59 -2.53 18.93 11.59
N PHE A 60 -3.13 18.71 10.41
CA PHE A 60 -2.40 18.78 9.14
C PHE A 60 -1.98 20.22 8.84
N VAL A 61 -2.88 21.17 9.06
CA VAL A 61 -2.57 22.61 8.93
C VAL A 61 -1.50 23.02 9.92
N GLU A 62 -1.59 22.58 11.18
CA GLU A 62 -0.59 22.89 12.21
C GLU A 62 0.78 22.28 11.89
N ARG A 63 0.84 21.05 11.36
CA ARG A 63 2.09 20.43 10.91
C ARG A 63 2.73 21.21 9.75
N ILE A 64 1.93 21.71 8.81
CA ILE A 64 2.40 22.58 7.72
C ILE A 64 2.92 23.91 8.28
N GLU A 65 2.18 24.53 9.20
CA GLU A 65 2.59 25.79 9.83
C GLU A 65 3.85 25.65 10.67
N ARG A 66 4.00 24.56 11.44
CA ARG A 66 5.21 24.25 12.19
C ARG A 66 6.40 24.09 11.25
N ARG A 67 6.23 23.36 10.14
CA ARG A 67 7.28 23.22 9.11
C ARG A 67 7.62 24.55 8.44
N LYS A 68 6.61 25.40 8.17
CA LYS A 68 6.79 26.73 7.58
C LYS A 68 7.51 27.69 8.54
N LYS A 69 7.11 27.72 9.82
CA LYS A 69 7.81 28.49 10.87
C LYS A 69 9.26 28.03 11.02
N GLN A 70 9.50 26.71 10.96
CA GLN A 70 10.84 26.14 11.01
C GLN A 70 11.67 26.52 9.77
N SER A 71 11.08 26.53 8.57
CA SER A 71 11.76 27.01 7.36
C SER A 71 12.06 28.51 7.42
N ASP A 72 11.13 29.32 7.91
CA ASP A 72 11.29 30.78 8.04
C ASP A 72 12.41 31.13 9.04
N LEU A 73 12.47 30.42 10.17
CA LEU A 73 13.56 30.53 11.15
C LEU A 73 14.93 30.18 10.54
N ILE A 74 14.98 29.15 9.66
CA ILE A 74 16.20 28.79 8.94
C ILE A 74 16.56 29.83 7.89
N GLN A 75 15.57 30.39 7.17
CA GLN A 75 15.79 31.46 6.19
C GLN A 75 16.33 32.74 6.85
N GLN A 76 15.76 33.17 7.98
CA GLN A 76 16.25 34.31 8.76
C GLN A 76 17.70 34.06 9.25
N GLY A 77 18.01 32.84 9.67
CA GLY A 77 19.37 32.43 10.02
C GLY A 77 20.36 32.45 8.84
N ASN A 78 19.91 32.17 7.62
CA ASN A 78 20.74 32.19 6.41
C ASN A 78 21.10 33.62 5.95
N VAL A 79 20.21 34.60 6.14
CA VAL A 79 20.49 36.02 5.81
C VAL A 79 21.57 36.61 6.72
N ALA A 80 21.67 36.13 7.96
CA ALA A 80 22.68 36.61 8.92
C ALA A 80 24.08 36.01 8.71
N ASP A 81 24.19 34.85 8.06
CA ASP A 81 25.44 34.05 7.97
C ASP A 81 26.16 34.18 6.61
N SER A 82 25.54 34.83 5.62
CA SER A 82 26.12 35.04 4.28
C SER A 82 27.33 35.99 4.24
N GLY A 83 27.83 36.44 5.40
CA GLY A 83 28.97 37.35 5.53
C GLY A 83 30.29 36.75 6.01
N ARG A 84 30.37 35.45 6.34
CA ARG A 84 31.63 34.84 6.86
C ARG A 84 31.94 33.51 6.20
N GLY A 85 32.82 33.56 5.20
CA GLY A 85 33.48 32.37 4.65
C GLY A 85 34.36 31.72 5.71
N SER A 86 34.08 30.46 6.03
CA SER A 86 35.00 29.59 6.76
C SER A 86 34.98 28.19 6.15
N ALA A 87 36.15 27.79 5.65
CA ALA A 87 36.43 26.45 5.17
C ALA A 87 36.52 25.49 6.37
N SER A 88 35.45 24.77 6.64
CA SER A 88 35.45 23.66 7.60
C SER A 88 34.37 22.65 7.20
N SER A 89 34.78 21.39 7.04
CA SER A 89 34.02 20.24 6.54
C SER A 89 32.95 19.75 7.52
N LYS A 90 32.16 20.66 8.10
CA LYS A 90 30.93 20.27 8.81
C LYS A 90 29.90 19.82 7.77
N PRO A 91 29.18 18.70 7.98
CA PRO A 91 28.07 18.34 7.10
C PRO A 91 27.12 19.52 7.05
N LEU A 92 26.79 19.98 5.84
CA LEU A 92 25.94 21.13 5.57
C LEU A 92 24.63 20.98 6.37
N LYS A 93 24.55 21.67 7.50
CA LYS A 93 23.42 21.53 8.44
C LYS A 93 22.16 22.21 7.93
N ARG A 94 22.31 23.20 7.04
CA ARG A 94 21.22 24.04 6.54
C ARG A 94 20.93 23.74 5.07
N ARG A 95 19.68 23.94 4.66
CA ARG A 95 19.28 23.91 3.24
C ARG A 95 20.04 25.02 2.52
N PHE A 96 20.74 24.66 1.45
CA PHE A 96 21.57 25.58 0.66
C PHE A 96 20.94 25.94 -0.70
N TRP A 97 19.76 25.40 -1.00
CA TRP A 97 19.01 25.67 -2.22
C TRP A 97 17.69 26.37 -1.92
N LYS A 98 17.24 27.21 -2.83
CA LYS A 98 15.94 27.89 -2.72
C LYS A 98 14.90 27.17 -3.58
N ASP A 99 15.19 27.02 -4.86
CA ASP A 99 14.26 26.57 -5.87
C ASP A 99 14.56 25.14 -6.30
N VAL A 100 13.52 24.34 -6.52
CA VAL A 100 13.63 22.98 -7.07
C VAL A 100 12.78 22.89 -8.33
N HIS A 101 13.36 22.41 -9.42
CA HIS A 101 12.63 22.26 -10.68
C HIS A 101 13.09 21.03 -11.47
N VAL A 102 12.17 20.51 -12.29
CA VAL A 102 12.46 19.44 -13.24
C VAL A 102 12.94 20.07 -14.55
N LYS A 103 14.01 19.53 -15.11
CA LYS A 103 14.53 19.91 -16.42
C LYS A 103 14.53 18.70 -17.33
N GLU A 104 13.93 18.85 -18.50
CA GLU A 104 14.01 17.86 -19.58
C GLU A 104 15.37 17.96 -20.27
N VAL A 105 15.98 16.80 -20.53
CA VAL A 105 17.25 16.59 -21.22
C VAL A 105 17.08 15.44 -22.21
N ASP A 106 18.03 15.27 -23.13
CA ASP A 106 17.93 14.24 -24.18
C ASP A 106 17.71 12.82 -23.61
N ASP A 107 18.31 12.52 -22.45
CA ASP A 107 18.20 11.23 -21.77
C ASP A 107 17.01 11.11 -20.79
N GLY A 108 16.10 12.10 -20.74
CA GLY A 108 14.91 12.12 -19.88
C GLY A 108 14.80 13.35 -18.99
N TYR A 109 14.56 13.16 -17.69
CA TYR A 109 14.37 14.25 -16.73
C TYR A 109 15.47 14.29 -15.68
N GLN A 110 15.87 15.49 -15.29
CA GLN A 110 16.80 15.73 -14.19
C GLN A 110 16.19 16.73 -13.21
N ILE A 111 16.48 16.55 -11.92
CA ILE A 111 16.02 17.46 -10.87
C ILE A 111 17.15 18.42 -10.55
N PHE A 112 16.86 19.72 -10.60
CA PHE A 112 17.80 20.79 -10.29
C PHE A 112 17.43 21.47 -8.96
N LEU A 113 18.45 21.68 -8.13
CA LEU A 113 18.44 22.52 -6.94
C LEU A 113 19.14 23.82 -7.30
N ASP A 114 18.39 24.90 -7.45
CA ASP A 114 18.82 26.13 -8.11
C ASP A 114 19.49 25.83 -9.47
N SER A 115 20.81 25.91 -9.57
CA SER A 115 21.57 25.63 -10.80
C SER A 115 22.22 24.24 -10.86
N ARG A 116 22.08 23.41 -9.81
CA ARG A 116 22.82 22.15 -9.67
C ARG A 116 21.91 20.94 -9.73
N ALA A 117 22.24 19.98 -10.60
CA ALA A 117 21.51 18.72 -10.68
C ALA A 117 21.71 17.87 -9.42
N VAL A 118 20.63 17.21 -8.98
CA VAL A 118 20.64 16.17 -7.93
C VAL A 118 21.52 15.00 -8.37
N ARG A 119 22.31 14.49 -7.44
CA ARG A 119 23.25 13.38 -7.68
C ARG A 119 23.00 12.23 -6.74
N THR A 120 23.27 11.02 -7.22
CA THR A 120 23.28 9.80 -6.41
C THR A 120 24.47 9.82 -5.43
N PRO A 121 24.47 8.96 -4.39
CA PRO A 121 25.63 8.79 -3.52
C PRO A 121 26.93 8.45 -4.28
N ALA A 122 26.82 7.78 -5.43
CA ALA A 122 27.92 7.51 -6.36
C ALA A 122 28.36 8.73 -7.19
N LYS A 123 27.86 9.94 -6.88
CA LYS A 123 28.14 11.23 -7.54
C LYS A 123 27.68 11.32 -9.00
N LYS A 124 26.92 10.35 -9.50
CA LYS A 124 26.31 10.39 -10.82
C LYS A 124 25.07 11.29 -10.81
N ILE A 125 24.75 11.93 -11.91
CA ILE A 125 23.53 12.74 -12.03
C ILE A 125 22.34 11.79 -12.06
N LEU A 126 21.31 12.09 -11.26
CA LEU A 126 20.09 11.31 -11.23
C LEU A 126 19.21 11.67 -12.44
N THR A 127 19.25 10.84 -13.49
CA THR A 127 18.41 10.96 -14.69
C THR A 127 17.22 9.99 -14.66
N ILE A 128 16.00 10.51 -14.71
CA ILE A 128 14.75 9.74 -14.74
C ILE A 128 14.36 9.53 -16.21
N PRO A 129 13.94 8.33 -16.64
CA PRO A 129 13.51 8.09 -18.02
C PRO A 129 12.39 9.05 -18.47
N ALA A 130 12.40 9.42 -19.75
CA ALA A 130 11.38 10.29 -20.35
C ALA A 130 9.95 9.73 -20.21
N SER A 131 9.81 8.41 -20.09
CA SER A 131 8.51 7.76 -19.85
C SER A 131 7.93 7.99 -18.46
N LYS A 132 8.71 8.54 -17.50
CA LYS A 132 8.35 8.64 -16.08
C LYS A 132 8.29 10.08 -15.55
N PRO A 133 7.51 11.00 -16.16
CA PRO A 133 7.44 12.39 -15.69
C PRO A 133 6.85 12.52 -14.28
N HIS A 134 5.90 11.67 -13.92
CA HIS A 134 5.30 11.64 -12.57
C HIS A 134 6.34 11.36 -11.48
N LEU A 135 7.27 10.43 -11.74
CA LEU A 135 8.38 10.13 -10.83
C LEU A 135 9.31 11.35 -10.69
N ALA A 136 9.67 12.00 -11.79
CA ALA A 136 10.55 13.16 -11.77
C ALA A 136 9.96 14.33 -10.96
N HIS A 137 8.67 14.63 -11.14
CA HIS A 137 7.98 15.67 -10.38
C HIS A 137 7.81 15.28 -8.90
N ALA A 138 7.54 14.01 -8.60
CA ALA A 138 7.46 13.54 -7.22
C ALA A 138 8.82 13.64 -6.49
N ILE A 139 9.93 13.36 -7.18
CA ILE A 139 11.27 13.59 -6.64
C ILE A 139 11.54 15.10 -6.45
N ALA A 140 11.14 15.96 -7.39
CA ALA A 140 11.27 17.40 -7.20
C ALA A 140 10.54 17.89 -5.95
N LEU A 141 9.30 17.41 -5.72
CA LEU A 141 8.55 17.69 -4.49
C LEU A 141 9.25 17.14 -3.24
N GLU A 142 9.80 15.93 -3.32
CA GLU A 142 10.57 15.33 -2.22
C GLU A 142 11.72 16.23 -1.75
N TRP A 143 12.47 16.81 -2.71
CA TRP A 143 13.58 17.73 -2.43
C TRP A 143 13.12 19.13 -2.00
N ASP A 144 11.99 19.61 -2.52
CA ASP A 144 11.45 20.91 -2.12
C ASP A 144 10.91 20.90 -0.68
N LEU A 145 10.44 19.75 -0.20
CA LEU A 145 9.93 19.60 1.17
C LEU A 145 11.04 19.48 2.23
N LEU A 146 12.31 19.32 1.84
CA LEU A 146 13.41 19.22 2.79
C LEU A 146 13.69 20.58 3.45
N VAL A 147 13.78 20.60 4.78
CA VAL A 147 14.13 21.80 5.56
C VAL A 147 15.64 21.93 5.76
N SER A 148 16.41 20.86 5.54
CA SER A 148 17.86 20.90 5.62
C SER A 148 18.57 19.90 4.71
N ALA A 149 19.82 20.20 4.34
CA ALA A 149 20.63 19.28 3.55
C ALA A 149 20.95 17.96 4.28
N GLN A 150 20.92 17.94 5.62
CA GLN A 150 21.05 16.69 6.38
C GLN A 150 19.87 15.75 6.20
N GLN A 151 18.67 16.27 5.94
CA GLN A 151 17.51 15.43 5.67
C GLN A 151 17.66 14.65 4.36
N ALA A 152 18.40 15.18 3.38
CA ALA A 152 18.74 14.45 2.16
C ALA A 152 19.65 13.22 2.40
N LEU A 153 20.22 13.06 3.61
CA LEU A 153 20.96 11.85 3.98
C LEU A 153 20.04 10.79 4.61
N LYS A 154 18.77 11.12 4.89
CA LYS A 154 17.83 10.23 5.55
C LYS A 154 16.91 9.58 4.53
N GLN A 155 17.11 8.28 4.32
CA GLN A 155 16.34 7.46 3.37
C GLN A 155 14.81 7.63 3.47
N HIS A 156 14.27 7.78 4.68
CA HIS A 156 12.83 7.93 4.91
C HIS A 156 12.28 9.31 4.54
N LEU A 157 13.15 10.31 4.35
CA LEU A 157 12.78 11.65 3.87
C LEU A 157 13.01 11.82 2.38
N ILE A 158 13.81 10.94 1.77
CA ILE A 158 14.04 10.90 0.32
C ILE A 158 13.78 9.53 -0.33
N PRO A 159 12.62 8.89 -0.08
CA PRO A 159 12.37 7.51 -0.49
C PRO A 159 12.41 7.30 -2.01
N LEU A 160 11.86 8.22 -2.82
CA LEU A 160 11.82 8.10 -4.28
C LEU A 160 13.18 8.38 -4.91
N THR A 161 13.92 9.37 -4.40
CA THR A 161 15.29 9.64 -4.86
C THR A 161 16.15 8.39 -4.72
N SER A 162 16.15 7.80 -3.53
CA SER A 162 16.97 6.63 -3.25
C SER A 162 16.50 5.36 -3.95
N LEU A 163 15.19 5.19 -4.14
CA LEU A 163 14.65 4.06 -4.90
C LEU A 163 15.00 4.16 -6.39
N THR A 164 14.97 5.37 -6.95
CA THR A 164 15.38 5.65 -8.33
C THR A 164 16.89 5.47 -8.51
N ALA A 165 17.70 5.94 -7.56
CA ALA A 165 19.13 5.70 -7.55
C ALA A 165 19.45 4.19 -7.54
N ARG A 166 18.70 3.41 -6.75
CA ARG A 166 18.82 1.95 -6.73
C ARG A 166 18.50 1.31 -8.09
N ALA A 167 17.46 1.77 -8.78
CA ALA A 167 17.15 1.29 -10.13
C ALA A 167 18.27 1.64 -11.14
N GLN A 168 18.88 2.82 -11.03
CA GLN A 168 20.02 3.19 -11.87
C GLN A 168 21.26 2.36 -11.59
N ASP A 169 21.55 2.06 -10.32
CA ASP A 169 22.69 1.22 -9.95
C ASP A 169 22.54 -0.19 -10.56
N ILE A 170 21.33 -0.76 -10.54
CA ILE A 170 21.02 -2.03 -11.23
C ILE A 170 21.28 -1.90 -12.74
N ALA A 171 20.73 -0.88 -13.39
CA ALA A 171 20.88 -0.69 -14.84
C ALA A 171 22.33 -0.49 -15.27
N VAL A 172 23.11 0.25 -14.49
CA VAL A 172 24.55 0.47 -14.71
C VAL A 172 25.32 -0.85 -14.61
N GLU A 173 24.98 -1.67 -13.62
CA GLU A 173 25.64 -2.94 -13.41
C GLU A 173 25.31 -3.94 -14.53
N ASP A 174 24.02 -4.05 -14.90
CA ASP A 174 23.56 -4.89 -16.01
C ASP A 174 24.26 -4.50 -17.33
N ALA A 175 24.40 -3.20 -17.60
CA ALA A 175 25.11 -2.69 -18.79
C ALA A 175 26.61 -3.01 -18.77
N ALA A 176 27.21 -3.17 -17.59
CA ALA A 176 28.59 -3.60 -17.42
C ALA A 176 28.76 -5.14 -17.46
N GLY A 177 27.69 -5.89 -17.72
CA GLY A 177 27.69 -7.36 -17.71
C GLY A 177 27.88 -7.97 -16.32
N GLN A 178 27.71 -7.17 -15.26
CA GLN A 178 27.81 -7.59 -13.87
C GLN A 178 26.40 -7.84 -13.33
N ASN A 179 26.24 -8.84 -12.46
CA ASN A 179 24.92 -9.29 -11.98
C ASN A 179 24.85 -9.40 -10.45
N THR A 180 25.75 -8.75 -9.72
CA THR A 180 25.85 -8.85 -8.26
C THR A 180 24.64 -8.28 -7.54
N ILE A 181 24.16 -7.07 -7.86
CA ILE A 181 22.96 -6.50 -7.26
C ILE A 181 21.74 -7.36 -7.61
N ARG A 182 21.59 -7.74 -8.89
CA ARG A 182 20.49 -8.60 -9.35
C ARG A 182 20.45 -9.94 -8.62
N ASN A 183 21.60 -10.60 -8.46
CA ASN A 183 21.71 -11.84 -7.69
C ASN A 183 21.36 -11.64 -6.22
N GLN A 184 21.79 -10.53 -5.61
CA GLN A 184 21.45 -10.21 -4.22
C GLN A 184 19.95 -10.01 -4.04
N ILE A 185 19.31 -9.23 -4.92
CA ILE A 185 17.86 -8.98 -4.90
C ILE A 185 17.10 -10.28 -5.12
N THR A 186 17.48 -11.06 -6.14
CA THR A 186 16.85 -12.35 -6.45
C THR A 186 16.95 -13.30 -5.26
N LYS A 187 18.13 -13.42 -4.64
CA LYS A 187 18.32 -14.23 -3.43
C LYS A 187 17.47 -13.72 -2.27
N ALA A 188 17.42 -12.41 -2.05
CA ALA A 188 16.70 -11.81 -0.95
C ALA A 188 15.18 -11.97 -1.07
N THR A 189 14.63 -11.76 -2.28
CA THR A 189 13.20 -11.90 -2.58
C THR A 189 12.75 -13.36 -2.57
N MET A 190 13.56 -14.27 -3.12
CA MET A 190 13.25 -15.71 -3.10
C MET A 190 13.16 -16.31 -1.68
N ARG A 191 13.79 -15.69 -0.66
CA ARG A 191 13.61 -16.12 0.74
C ARG A 191 12.18 -15.95 1.24
N TYR A 192 11.41 -15.03 0.66
CA TYR A 192 10.01 -14.84 1.04
C TYR A 192 9.09 -15.88 0.41
N LEU A 193 9.48 -16.57 -0.67
CA LEU A 193 8.55 -17.45 -1.39
C LEU A 193 8.08 -18.64 -0.54
N ASP A 194 8.98 -19.27 0.21
CA ASP A 194 8.62 -20.41 1.08
C ASP A 194 7.86 -19.96 2.34
N THR A 195 7.94 -18.68 2.71
CA THR A 195 7.32 -18.08 3.91
C THR A 195 6.40 -16.92 3.57
N ASP A 196 5.80 -16.96 2.37
CA ASP A 196 5.05 -15.82 1.85
C ASP A 196 3.81 -15.59 2.73
N THR A 197 3.59 -14.35 3.16
CA THR A 197 2.42 -13.99 3.99
C THR A 197 1.11 -14.42 3.35
N LEU A 198 1.02 -14.39 2.01
CA LEU A 198 -0.19 -14.79 1.28
C LEU A 198 -0.43 -16.31 1.28
N LEU A 199 0.62 -17.10 1.53
CA LEU A 199 0.58 -18.57 1.56
C LEU A 199 0.52 -19.13 2.98
N SER A 200 0.71 -18.28 3.99
CA SER A 200 0.69 -18.64 5.41
C SER A 200 -0.74 -18.55 5.93
N TRP A 201 -1.47 -19.65 5.88
CA TRP A 201 -2.87 -19.69 6.31
C TRP A 201 -3.01 -20.26 7.72
N ALA A 202 -3.96 -19.73 8.48
CA ALA A 202 -4.32 -20.23 9.79
C ALA A 202 -4.74 -21.72 9.69
N PRO A 203 -4.39 -22.54 10.69
CA PRO A 203 -4.86 -23.92 10.75
C PRO A 203 -6.37 -23.94 10.90
N LYS A 204 -7.00 -25.05 10.47
CA LYS A 204 -8.43 -25.24 10.73
C LYS A 204 -8.64 -25.37 12.24
N SER A 205 -9.53 -24.56 12.79
CA SER A 205 -9.91 -24.62 14.19
C SER A 205 -11.19 -25.42 14.38
N ILE A 206 -11.29 -26.16 15.48
CA ILE A 206 -12.55 -26.79 15.91
C ILE A 206 -13.59 -25.72 16.28
N HIS A 207 -13.14 -24.49 16.57
CA HIS A 207 -13.98 -23.34 16.87
C HIS A 207 -14.28 -22.47 15.65
N ASP A 208 -13.80 -22.85 14.46
CA ASP A 208 -14.24 -22.17 13.25
C ASP A 208 -15.76 -22.35 13.12
N PRO A 209 -16.51 -21.28 12.81
CA PRO A 209 -17.95 -21.38 12.73
C PRO A 209 -18.34 -22.42 11.67
N ASP A 210 -19.13 -23.42 12.07
CA ASP A 210 -19.70 -24.39 11.13
C ASP A 210 -20.48 -23.61 10.05
N VAL A 211 -20.09 -23.80 8.79
CA VAL A 211 -20.66 -23.12 7.62
C VAL A 211 -22.16 -23.41 7.45
N HIS A 212 -22.67 -24.42 8.16
CA HIS A 212 -24.06 -24.84 8.14
C HIS A 212 -24.64 -24.84 9.56
N ASP A 213 -25.48 -23.86 9.90
CA ASP A 213 -26.43 -24.02 10.99
C ASP A 213 -27.44 -25.13 10.61
N LEU A 214 -27.97 -25.83 11.61
CA LEU A 214 -29.03 -26.85 11.47
C LEU A 214 -30.32 -26.35 10.78
N ASN A 215 -30.40 -25.04 10.49
CA ASN A 215 -31.50 -24.36 9.84
C ASN A 215 -31.20 -23.89 8.40
N GLY A 216 -30.01 -24.18 7.85
CA GLY A 216 -29.65 -23.83 6.46
C GLY A 216 -29.43 -22.33 6.19
N GLU A 217 -29.32 -21.50 7.22
CA GLU A 217 -28.91 -20.09 7.08
C GLU A 217 -27.38 -19.97 7.18
N GLU A 218 -26.74 -19.32 6.20
CA GLU A 218 -25.31 -19.01 6.23
C GLU A 218 -25.01 -18.10 7.44
N LYS A 219 -24.27 -18.62 8.43
CA LYS A 219 -23.70 -17.76 9.46
C LYS A 219 -22.73 -16.76 8.83
N SER A 220 -22.95 -15.49 9.11
CA SER A 220 -22.25 -14.34 8.51
C SER A 220 -20.75 -14.22 8.88
N GLU A 221 -20.26 -14.93 9.90
CA GLU A 221 -18.86 -14.83 10.32
C GLU A 221 -17.99 -15.87 9.60
N LYS A 222 -17.10 -15.40 8.73
CA LYS A 222 -16.11 -16.24 8.04
C LYS A 222 -14.88 -16.41 8.94
N SER A 223 -14.27 -17.59 8.93
CA SER A 223 -13.01 -17.82 9.65
C SER A 223 -11.88 -16.96 9.08
N LEU A 224 -10.84 -16.68 9.87
CA LEU A 224 -9.61 -16.02 9.38
C LEU A 224 -9.03 -16.79 8.20
N ARG A 225 -9.06 -18.12 8.29
CA ARG A 225 -8.58 -19.02 7.24
C ARG A 225 -9.32 -18.80 5.92
N ASP A 226 -10.65 -18.72 5.95
CA ASP A 226 -11.47 -18.50 4.76
C ASP A 226 -11.18 -17.14 4.11
N LEU A 227 -10.98 -16.11 4.94
CA LEU A 227 -10.60 -14.77 4.48
C LEU A 227 -9.21 -14.78 3.82
N GLN A 228 -8.24 -15.47 4.41
CA GLN A 228 -6.90 -15.63 3.85
C GLN A 228 -6.93 -16.35 2.50
N ILE A 229 -7.63 -17.49 2.39
CA ILE A 229 -7.77 -18.22 1.12
C ILE A 229 -8.47 -17.34 0.08
N ARG A 230 -9.58 -16.69 0.45
CA ARG A 230 -10.36 -15.84 -0.47
C ARG A 230 -9.54 -14.67 -1.01
N THR A 231 -8.66 -14.11 -0.19
CA THR A 231 -7.78 -13.00 -0.57
C THR A 231 -6.62 -13.49 -1.44
N ALA A 232 -6.04 -14.64 -1.10
CA ALA A 232 -4.90 -15.21 -1.80
C ALA A 232 -5.23 -15.74 -3.20
N ARG A 233 -6.36 -16.44 -3.36
CA ARG A 233 -6.73 -17.14 -4.61
C ARG A 233 -6.70 -16.25 -5.85
N PRO A 234 -7.39 -15.09 -5.91
CA PRO A 234 -7.37 -14.27 -7.11
C PRO A 234 -5.96 -13.81 -7.54
N ILE A 235 -5.07 -13.58 -6.57
CA ILE A 235 -3.68 -13.19 -6.82
C ILE A 235 -2.91 -14.39 -7.38
N ILE A 236 -3.00 -15.56 -6.75
CA ILE A 236 -2.35 -16.80 -7.19
C ILE A 236 -2.85 -17.20 -8.58
N ASP A 237 -4.16 -17.16 -8.81
CA ASP A 237 -4.79 -17.53 -10.07
C ASP A 237 -4.33 -16.60 -11.20
N PHE A 238 -4.27 -15.30 -10.96
CA PHE A 238 -3.72 -14.35 -11.92
C PHE A 238 -2.25 -14.66 -12.25
N LEU A 239 -1.41 -14.86 -11.24
CA LEU A 239 0.02 -15.09 -11.42
C LEU A 239 0.27 -16.40 -12.18
N THR A 240 -0.40 -17.48 -11.80
CA THR A 240 -0.27 -18.79 -12.46
C THR A 240 -0.90 -18.83 -13.84
N ALA A 241 -1.93 -18.03 -14.12
CA ALA A 241 -2.54 -17.97 -15.46
C ALA A 241 -1.78 -17.06 -16.44
N LYS A 242 -1.23 -15.94 -15.97
CA LYS A 242 -0.71 -14.87 -16.84
C LYS A 242 0.82 -14.71 -16.81
N VAL A 243 1.46 -15.07 -15.71
CA VAL A 243 2.88 -14.74 -15.47
C VAL A 243 3.74 -15.99 -15.45
N TRP A 244 3.27 -17.02 -14.75
CA TRP A 244 3.95 -18.29 -14.58
C TRP A 244 3.02 -19.44 -14.99
N PRO A 245 2.67 -19.57 -16.28
CA PRO A 245 1.81 -20.65 -16.75
C PRO A 245 2.41 -22.02 -16.43
N GLY A 246 1.60 -22.90 -15.85
CA GLY A 246 1.94 -24.29 -15.60
C GLY A 246 2.70 -24.59 -14.30
N ILE A 247 2.91 -23.60 -13.41
CA ILE A 247 3.46 -23.86 -12.07
C ILE A 247 2.36 -24.08 -11.04
N GLU A 248 2.69 -24.85 -10.01
CA GLU A 248 1.86 -25.03 -8.82
C GLU A 248 2.45 -24.20 -7.66
N ILE A 249 1.61 -23.39 -7.01
CA ILE A 249 1.96 -22.63 -5.80
C ILE A 249 1.19 -23.24 -4.63
N ARG A 250 1.93 -23.74 -3.64
CA ARG A 250 1.35 -24.44 -2.47
C ARG A 250 1.28 -23.51 -1.26
N PRO A 251 0.38 -23.77 -0.31
CA PRO A 251 0.40 -23.09 0.99
C PRO A 251 1.76 -23.30 1.69
N ALA A 252 2.20 -22.31 2.46
CA ALA A 252 3.46 -22.35 3.18
C ALA A 252 3.40 -23.28 4.40
N LEU A 253 2.23 -23.43 5.02
CA LEU A 253 2.06 -24.23 6.24
C LEU A 253 1.10 -25.40 6.00
N GLU A 254 1.46 -26.54 6.57
CA GLU A 254 0.55 -27.68 6.75
C GLU A 254 -0.31 -27.48 8.00
N GLU A 255 -1.51 -28.08 8.06
CA GLU A 255 -2.49 -27.82 9.13
C GLU A 255 -1.95 -28.06 10.55
N ASN A 256 -0.99 -28.99 10.71
CA ASN A 256 -0.42 -29.37 12.01
C ASN A 256 1.06 -28.98 12.16
N SER A 257 1.58 -28.08 11.31
CA SER A 257 2.99 -27.69 11.34
C SER A 257 3.14 -26.18 11.31
N ILE A 258 4.00 -25.67 12.19
CA ILE A 258 4.48 -24.28 12.15
C ILE A 258 5.70 -24.12 11.22
N MET A 259 6.25 -25.23 10.72
CA MET A 259 7.42 -25.23 9.85
C MET A 259 6.99 -25.07 8.40
N PRO A 260 7.58 -24.11 7.66
CA PRO A 260 7.23 -23.89 6.26
C PRO A 260 7.60 -25.07 5.36
N THR A 261 6.67 -25.45 4.48
CA THR A 261 6.88 -26.44 3.43
C THR A 261 7.49 -25.75 2.19
N PRO A 262 8.63 -26.24 1.67
CA PRO A 262 9.25 -25.62 0.51
C PRO A 262 8.39 -25.76 -0.74
N GLN A 263 8.37 -24.72 -1.58
CA GLN A 263 7.76 -24.81 -2.92
C GLN A 263 8.48 -25.84 -3.80
N LEU A 264 7.80 -26.30 -4.85
CA LEU A 264 8.38 -27.22 -5.83
C LEU A 264 9.64 -26.63 -6.48
N PRO A 265 10.69 -27.43 -6.76
CA PRO A 265 11.90 -26.95 -7.41
C PRO A 265 11.64 -26.23 -8.73
N LEU A 266 10.76 -26.77 -9.58
CA LEU A 266 10.38 -26.13 -10.85
C LEU A 266 9.73 -24.76 -10.62
N THR A 267 8.80 -24.65 -9.67
CA THR A 267 8.17 -23.37 -9.28
C THR A 267 9.22 -22.35 -8.85
N LYS A 268 10.18 -22.75 -8.01
CA LYS A 268 11.26 -21.85 -7.57
C LYS A 268 12.13 -21.37 -8.72
N GLU A 269 12.48 -22.25 -9.65
CA GLU A 269 13.33 -21.89 -10.79
C GLU A 269 12.61 -21.00 -11.82
N VAL A 270 11.32 -21.25 -12.09
CA VAL A 270 10.52 -20.37 -12.95
C VAL A 270 10.40 -18.97 -12.35
N ILE A 271 10.04 -18.87 -11.07
CA ILE A 271 9.90 -17.58 -10.38
C ILE A 271 11.27 -16.88 -10.30
N ARG A 272 12.35 -17.61 -9.97
CA ARG A 272 13.72 -17.06 -9.96
C ARG A 272 14.10 -16.50 -11.32
N GLY A 273 13.85 -17.25 -12.40
CA GLY A 273 14.11 -16.81 -13.78
C GLY A 273 13.32 -15.56 -14.14
N TRP A 274 12.05 -15.49 -13.75
CA TRP A 274 11.21 -14.30 -13.96
C TRP A 274 11.76 -13.07 -13.24
N ILE A 275 12.10 -13.20 -11.94
CA ILE A 275 12.72 -12.10 -11.17
C ILE A 275 14.02 -11.63 -11.83
N TYR A 276 14.86 -12.59 -12.23
CA TYR A 276 16.13 -12.29 -12.88
C TYR A 276 15.95 -11.62 -14.25
N GLY A 277 14.84 -11.85 -14.94
CA GLY A 277 14.51 -11.21 -16.21
C GLY A 277 13.90 -9.81 -16.10
N LEU A 278 13.59 -9.32 -14.89
CA LEU A 278 12.96 -8.01 -14.73
C LEU A 278 13.88 -6.86 -15.12
N PRO A 279 13.38 -5.83 -15.83
CA PRO A 279 14.14 -4.60 -16.04
C PRO A 279 14.45 -3.89 -14.73
N ALA A 280 15.44 -3.00 -14.74
CA ALA A 280 16.03 -2.45 -13.53
C ALA A 280 15.04 -1.71 -12.60
N TYR A 281 14.09 -0.96 -13.17
CA TYR A 281 13.06 -0.24 -12.41
C TYR A 281 12.06 -1.21 -11.77
N GLU A 282 11.59 -2.21 -12.53
CA GLU A 282 10.69 -3.25 -12.07
C GLU A 282 11.35 -4.13 -11.01
N LEU A 283 12.64 -4.44 -11.12
CA LEU A 283 13.38 -5.21 -10.12
C LEU A 283 13.51 -4.45 -8.80
N ALA A 284 13.85 -3.16 -8.85
CA ALA A 284 13.89 -2.30 -7.67
C ALA A 284 12.49 -2.11 -7.06
N GLY A 285 11.46 -2.00 -7.90
CA GLY A 285 10.06 -1.93 -7.50
C GLY A 285 9.57 -3.21 -6.82
N LEU A 286 9.91 -4.37 -7.40
CA LEU A 286 9.62 -5.68 -6.83
C LEU A 286 10.26 -5.81 -5.46
N GLU A 287 11.57 -5.53 -5.34
CA GLU A 287 12.26 -5.61 -4.07
C GLU A 287 11.59 -4.74 -2.99
N ARG A 288 11.28 -3.48 -3.32
CA ARG A 288 10.56 -2.58 -2.41
C ARG A 288 9.19 -3.15 -2.03
N GLY A 289 8.44 -3.65 -3.00
CA GLY A 289 7.12 -4.26 -2.79
C GLY A 289 7.17 -5.49 -1.88
N VAL A 290 8.15 -6.37 -2.07
CA VAL A 290 8.35 -7.57 -1.23
C VAL A 290 8.68 -7.18 0.20
N LEU A 291 9.58 -6.22 0.39
CA LEU A 291 9.94 -5.77 1.74
C LEU A 291 8.77 -5.10 2.47
N ALA A 292 7.95 -4.33 1.75
CA ALA A 292 6.79 -3.64 2.31
C ALA A 292 5.64 -4.61 2.66
N SER A 293 5.32 -5.53 1.74
CA SER A 293 4.18 -6.45 1.88
C SER A 293 4.52 -7.77 2.58
N ARG A 294 5.81 -8.07 2.76
CA ARG A 294 6.32 -9.39 3.19
C ARG A 294 5.84 -10.55 2.30
N SER A 295 5.47 -10.26 1.05
CA SER A 295 4.94 -11.22 0.10
C SER A 295 5.54 -10.99 -1.28
N LEU A 296 6.14 -12.04 -1.84
CA LEU A 296 6.60 -12.07 -3.22
C LEU A 296 5.42 -12.05 -4.19
N LEU A 297 4.34 -12.78 -3.86
CA LEU A 297 3.17 -12.86 -4.72
C LEU A 297 2.42 -11.54 -4.82
N VAL A 298 2.18 -10.87 -3.68
CA VAL A 298 1.55 -9.54 -3.67
C VAL A 298 2.42 -8.55 -4.46
N ALA A 299 3.73 -8.52 -4.21
CA ALA A 299 4.63 -7.61 -4.91
C ALA A 299 4.69 -7.88 -6.42
N ALA A 300 4.73 -9.14 -6.84
CA ALA A 300 4.74 -9.52 -8.26
C ALA A 300 3.44 -9.08 -8.95
N ARG A 301 2.28 -9.42 -8.37
CA ARG A 301 0.96 -9.01 -8.88
C ARG A 301 0.86 -7.48 -8.97
N PHE A 302 1.39 -6.78 -7.97
CA PHE A 302 1.36 -5.33 -7.89
C PHE A 302 2.26 -4.65 -8.93
N VAL A 303 3.51 -5.10 -9.10
CA VAL A 303 4.41 -4.57 -10.13
C VAL A 303 3.82 -4.76 -11.53
N ILE A 304 3.20 -5.92 -11.80
CA ILE A 304 2.56 -6.19 -13.09
C ILE A 304 1.39 -5.24 -13.36
N GLU A 305 0.59 -4.92 -12.34
CA GLU A 305 -0.56 -4.00 -12.48
C GLU A 305 -0.14 -2.57 -12.87
N TRP A 306 1.00 -2.12 -12.35
CA TRP A 306 1.38 -0.70 -12.41
C TRP A 306 2.51 -0.40 -13.39
N SER A 307 3.40 -1.36 -13.66
CA SER A 307 4.54 -1.16 -14.56
C SER A 307 4.08 -0.89 -16.00
N GLU A 308 4.78 0.01 -16.68
CA GLU A 308 4.59 0.21 -18.12
C GLU A 308 5.08 -0.99 -18.97
N GLN A 309 5.97 -1.84 -18.44
CA GLN A 309 6.54 -2.98 -19.16
C GLN A 309 5.54 -4.15 -19.28
N PHE A 310 4.55 -4.22 -18.38
CA PHE A 310 3.58 -5.31 -18.32
C PHE A 310 2.17 -4.91 -18.78
N ARG A 311 2.03 -3.84 -19.57
CA ARG A 311 0.74 -3.38 -20.10
C ARG A 311 -0.06 -4.49 -20.80
N HIS A 312 0.61 -5.39 -21.51
CA HIS A 312 0.00 -6.53 -22.21
C HIS A 312 -0.59 -7.60 -21.28
N LEU A 313 -0.26 -7.59 -19.97
CA LEU A 313 -0.80 -8.50 -18.96
C LEU A 313 -1.87 -7.83 -18.09
N GLN A 314 -2.07 -6.51 -18.24
CA GLN A 314 -3.02 -5.74 -17.43
C GLN A 314 -4.46 -5.93 -17.93
N PRO A 315 -5.47 -5.86 -17.03
CA PRO A 315 -6.87 -5.83 -17.45
C PRO A 315 -7.19 -4.60 -18.32
N GLU A 316 -8.00 -4.76 -19.38
CA GLU A 316 -8.30 -3.70 -20.34
C GLU A 316 -9.18 -2.56 -19.76
N GLU A 317 -10.09 -2.88 -18.85
CA GLU A 317 -11.12 -1.91 -18.41
C GLU A 317 -10.67 -1.07 -17.21
N ARG A 318 -10.23 -1.72 -16.14
CA ARG A 318 -9.90 -1.04 -14.89
C ARG A 318 -8.81 -1.77 -14.12
N ARG A 319 -7.92 -1.00 -13.50
CA ARG A 319 -6.98 -1.55 -12.51
C ARG A 319 -7.77 -2.04 -11.30
N GLU A 320 -7.68 -3.34 -11.05
CA GLU A 320 -8.37 -3.99 -9.94
C GLU A 320 -7.46 -4.13 -8.71
N PHE A 321 -6.13 -4.15 -8.91
CA PHE A 321 -5.17 -4.41 -7.83
C PHE A 321 -4.32 -3.19 -7.49
N GLY A 322 -4.92 -2.22 -6.79
CA GLY A 322 -4.29 -0.98 -6.35
C GLY A 322 -3.56 -1.08 -5.01
N ILE A 323 -3.08 0.08 -4.52
CA ILE A 323 -2.34 0.20 -3.25
C ILE A 323 -3.16 -0.38 -2.09
N GLU A 324 -4.45 -0.05 -2.02
CA GLU A 324 -5.34 -0.53 -0.96
C GLU A 324 -5.53 -2.05 -0.98
N GLN A 325 -5.67 -2.63 -2.17
CA GLN A 325 -5.83 -4.08 -2.33
C GLN A 325 -4.55 -4.81 -1.95
N ALA A 326 -3.39 -4.31 -2.38
CA ALA A 326 -2.10 -4.87 -2.02
C ALA A 326 -1.80 -4.74 -0.52
N ALA A 327 -2.10 -3.58 0.08
CA ALA A 327 -1.96 -3.35 1.51
C ALA A 327 -2.87 -4.29 2.30
N ALA A 328 -4.17 -4.35 1.97
CA ALA A 328 -5.14 -5.23 2.61
C ALA A 328 -4.75 -6.72 2.50
N ALA A 329 -4.23 -7.15 1.36
CA ALA A 329 -3.72 -8.51 1.19
C ALA A 329 -2.52 -8.81 2.11
N SER A 330 -1.63 -7.83 2.29
CA SER A 330 -0.44 -7.99 3.14
C SER A 330 -0.71 -7.88 4.65
N THR A 331 -1.75 -7.13 5.05
CA THR A 331 -2.05 -6.84 6.47
C THR A 331 -3.35 -7.50 6.92
N LEU A 332 -3.85 -8.49 6.17
CA LEU A 332 -5.16 -9.10 6.39
C LEU A 332 -5.32 -9.62 7.82
N GLU A 333 -4.34 -10.39 8.31
CA GLU A 333 -4.39 -10.96 9.64
C GLU A 333 -4.34 -9.88 10.73
N VAL A 334 -3.43 -8.90 10.59
CA VAL A 334 -3.36 -7.76 11.54
C VAL A 334 -4.71 -7.05 11.60
N THR A 335 -5.34 -6.78 10.45
CA THR A 335 -6.64 -6.12 10.38
C THR A 335 -7.72 -6.95 11.08
N TRP A 336 -7.74 -8.26 10.84
CA TRP A 336 -8.69 -9.18 11.50
C TRP A 336 -8.50 -9.18 13.02
N GLN A 337 -7.25 -9.19 13.50
CA GLN A 337 -6.93 -9.17 14.92
C GLN A 337 -7.33 -7.83 15.56
N THR A 338 -7.06 -6.70 14.91
CA THR A 338 -7.44 -5.38 15.42
C THR A 338 -8.96 -5.16 15.45
N ASP A 339 -9.69 -5.73 14.50
CA ASP A 339 -11.17 -5.69 14.50
C ASP A 339 -11.76 -6.46 15.68
N LYS A 340 -11.09 -7.54 16.12
CA LYS A 340 -11.54 -8.38 17.24
C LYS A 340 -11.07 -7.88 18.60
N TRP A 341 -9.85 -7.35 18.69
CA TRP A 341 -9.18 -7.07 19.95
C TRP A 341 -8.76 -5.61 20.16
N GLY A 342 -9.04 -4.75 19.19
CA GLY A 342 -8.67 -3.34 19.22
C GLY A 342 -7.32 -3.06 18.55
N GLU A 343 -7.17 -1.83 18.08
CA GLU A 343 -5.92 -1.31 17.52
C GLU A 343 -4.97 -0.89 18.64
N VAL A 344 -3.66 -1.10 18.43
CA VAL A 344 -2.61 -0.58 19.31
C VAL A 344 -2.02 0.65 18.64
N GLU A 345 -2.28 1.81 19.25
CA GLU A 345 -1.78 3.12 18.79
C GLU A 345 -0.24 3.15 18.73
N ASP A 346 0.31 3.97 17.84
CA ASP A 346 1.75 4.09 17.54
C ASP A 346 2.44 2.80 17.04
N THR A 347 1.67 1.77 16.71
CA THR A 347 2.17 0.50 16.13
C THR A 347 1.36 0.12 14.89
N HIS A 348 0.11 -0.32 15.07
CA HIS A 348 -0.70 -0.84 13.96
C HIS A 348 -1.10 0.25 12.97
N ASP A 349 -1.42 1.44 13.47
CA ASP A 349 -1.80 2.60 12.68
C ASP A 349 -0.61 3.12 11.85
N VAL A 350 0.58 3.21 12.45
CA VAL A 350 1.81 3.63 11.76
C VAL A 350 2.18 2.64 10.66
N ASP A 351 2.19 1.35 10.96
CA ASP A 351 2.52 0.30 9.99
C ASP A 351 1.49 0.26 8.85
N ARG A 352 0.20 0.46 9.16
CA ARG A 352 -0.89 0.53 8.17
C ARG A 352 -0.66 1.64 7.14
N GLU A 353 -0.24 2.82 7.58
CA GLU A 353 0.06 3.93 6.69
C GLU A 353 1.43 3.76 6.00
N ASP A 354 2.41 3.17 6.68
CA ASP A 354 3.75 2.97 6.12
C ASP A 354 3.75 1.97 4.96
N VAL A 355 3.01 0.87 5.06
CA VAL A 355 2.85 -0.10 3.96
C VAL A 355 2.29 0.57 2.72
N ARG A 356 1.23 1.39 2.86
CA ARG A 356 0.64 2.16 1.75
C ARG A 356 1.62 3.13 1.14
N ARG A 357 2.36 3.87 1.99
CA ARG A 357 3.40 4.80 1.56
C ARG A 357 4.49 4.09 0.75
N GLN A 358 4.95 2.93 1.20
CA GLN A 358 5.96 2.15 0.49
C GLN A 358 5.44 1.58 -0.82
N LEU A 359 4.22 1.02 -0.85
CA LEU A 359 3.60 0.53 -2.09
C LEU A 359 3.32 1.67 -3.08
N GLY A 360 2.90 2.84 -2.61
CA GLY A 360 2.76 4.04 -3.44
C GLY A 360 4.07 4.49 -4.08
N SER A 361 5.20 4.31 -3.40
CA SER A 361 6.52 4.59 -4.00
C SER A 361 6.85 3.64 -5.15
N VAL A 362 6.40 2.38 -5.09
CA VAL A 362 6.56 1.41 -6.18
C VAL A 362 5.76 1.84 -7.40
N VAL A 363 4.52 2.29 -7.21
CA VAL A 363 3.66 2.80 -8.29
C VAL A 363 4.33 3.91 -9.06
N LEU A 364 4.89 4.90 -8.37
CA LEU A 364 5.61 6.01 -9.00
C LEU A 364 6.88 5.54 -9.71
N LEU A 365 7.58 4.54 -9.16
CA LEU A 365 8.82 4.02 -9.74
C LEU A 365 8.59 3.27 -11.06
N VAL A 366 7.63 2.35 -11.08
CA VAL A 366 7.43 1.44 -12.23
C VAL A 366 6.43 1.99 -13.24
N GLY A 367 5.54 2.90 -12.80
CA GLY A 367 4.58 3.56 -13.66
C GLY A 367 5.26 4.47 -14.68
N GLY A 368 4.66 4.58 -15.85
CA GLY A 368 5.08 5.50 -16.90
C GLY A 368 4.03 5.64 -18.00
N GLU A 369 4.34 6.53 -18.94
CA GLU A 369 3.46 7.01 -20.02
C GLU A 369 3.65 6.26 -21.33
N GLN A 370 4.63 5.36 -21.44
CA GLN A 370 4.73 4.52 -22.63
C GLN A 370 3.50 3.61 -22.70
N ARG A 371 2.79 3.71 -23.83
CA ARG A 371 1.64 2.88 -24.18
C ARG A 371 2.09 1.63 -24.90
#